data_AF-A0A7J9JP22-F1
#
_entry.id   AF-A0A7J9JP22-F1
#
_cell.length_a   1.000
_cell.length_b   1.000
_cell.length_c   1.000
_cell.angle_alpha   90.00
_cell.angle_beta   90.00
_cell.angle_gamma   90.00
#
_symmetry.space_group_name_H-M   'P 1'
#
loop_
_entity.id
_entity.type
_entity.pdbx_description
1 polymer ?
#
loop_
_entity_poly.entity_id
_entity_poly.type
_entity_poly.pdbx_seq_one_letter_code
_entity_poly.pdbx_strand_id
1 'polypeptide(L)'
;DQIPPFPTHVAIKSIENELGIPVSEIFADISPEPIAAASIGQVYKAHLHSGELVAVKVQRPGISLLLTLDALLFHMIGGQLKRFAKARKDLLVAVNEMVRHMFDEIDYILEARNAERFASLYSDCPSNGYLCPYNVLMSTAHGQTCNQNSKDGITNKTKNASGIKVPKIYWGLTRKAVLTMEWLDGIKLTDETALKKACLNQRELIDQGVYCSLRQLLDVGFFHADPHPGNLFATSSGFLAYLDFGMMGDIPRHYRVGLIQV
;
A
#
# COMPACT_ATOMS: atom_id res chain seq x y z
N ASP A 1 -16.51 8.41 0.28
CA ASP A 1 -16.23 7.66 1.51
C ASP A 1 -15.10 8.28 2.33
N GLN A 2 -15.30 9.47 2.90
CA GLN A 2 -14.35 10.02 3.88
C GLN A 2 -15.04 10.07 5.23
N ILE A 3 -14.55 9.24 6.15
CA ILE A 3 -14.96 9.29 7.55
C ILE A 3 -14.30 10.52 8.17
N PRO A 4 -15.02 11.32 8.97
CA PRO A 4 -14.44 12.52 9.54
C PRO A 4 -13.20 12.19 10.39
N PRO A 5 -12.17 13.04 10.31
CA PRO A 5 -11.00 12.89 11.15
C PRO A 5 -11.39 12.98 12.64
N PHE A 6 -10.79 12.13 13.49
CA PHE A 6 -10.77 12.37 14.93
C PHE A 6 -9.80 13.51 15.27
N PRO A 7 -9.91 14.13 16.46
CA PRO A 7 -9.14 15.33 16.77
C PRO A 7 -7.61 15.10 16.76
N THR A 8 -6.85 15.98 16.12
CA THR A 8 -5.39 15.85 15.97
C THR A 8 -4.66 15.72 17.30
N HIS A 9 -5.06 16.46 18.34
CA HIS A 9 -4.42 16.35 19.66
C HIS A 9 -4.50 14.93 20.25
N VAL A 10 -5.54 14.15 19.90
CA VAL A 10 -5.66 12.75 20.31
C VAL A 10 -4.70 11.88 19.50
N ALA A 11 -4.55 12.14 18.19
CA ALA A 11 -3.59 11.44 17.35
C ALA A 11 -2.14 11.66 17.81
N ILE A 12 -1.77 12.92 18.06
CA ILE A 12 -0.45 13.29 18.59
C ILE A 12 -0.18 12.56 19.92
N LYS A 13 -1.13 12.61 20.86
CA LYS A 13 -0.98 11.89 22.13
C LYS A 13 -0.85 10.37 21.95
N SER A 14 -1.54 9.79 20.96
CA SER A 14 -1.40 8.37 20.62
C SER A 14 0.00 8.05 20.12
N ILE A 15 0.59 8.91 19.28
CA ILE A 15 1.97 8.77 18.80
C ILE A 15 2.94 8.78 19.99
N GLU A 16 2.82 9.76 20.88
CA GLU A 16 3.71 9.89 22.04
C GLU A 16 3.60 8.70 22.99
N ASN A 17 2.39 8.22 23.25
CA ASN A 17 2.16 7.07 24.12
C ASN A 17 2.76 5.78 23.54
N GLU A 18 2.60 5.54 22.24
CA GLU A 18 3.13 4.34 21.58
C GLU A 18 4.65 4.34 21.44
N LEU A 19 5.23 5.52 21.16
CA LEU A 19 6.67 5.66 20.93
C LEU A 19 7.46 5.98 22.20
N GLY A 20 6.80 6.46 23.26
CA GLY A 20 7.39 6.75 24.56
C GLY A 20 8.19 8.05 24.63
N ILE A 21 8.17 8.88 23.58
CA ILE A 21 8.87 10.16 23.50
C ILE A 21 7.98 11.22 22.83
N PRO A 22 8.16 12.52 23.14
CA PRO A 22 7.36 13.60 22.55
C PRO A 22 7.51 13.68 21.03
N VAL A 23 6.44 14.08 20.33
CA VAL A 23 6.45 14.24 18.86
C VAL A 23 7.53 15.23 18.42
N SER A 24 7.80 16.27 19.19
CA SER A 24 8.85 17.26 18.90
C SER A 24 10.27 16.70 18.95
N GLU A 25 10.51 15.61 19.68
CA GLU A 25 11.81 14.93 19.71
C GLU A 25 11.97 13.96 18.54
N ILE A 26 10.87 13.48 17.96
CA ILE A 26 10.87 12.56 16.82
C ILE A 26 10.93 13.34 15.49
N PHE A 27 10.09 14.35 15.35
CA PHE A 27 9.84 15.07 14.11
C PHE A 27 10.27 16.53 14.23
N ALA A 28 10.94 17.05 13.20
CA ALA A 28 11.21 18.47 13.04
C ALA A 28 9.92 19.26 12.82
N ASP A 29 8.99 18.69 12.05
CA ASP A 29 7.62 19.16 11.89
C ASP A 29 6.67 18.02 11.56
N ILE A 30 5.39 18.23 11.87
CA ILE A 30 4.28 17.35 11.52
C ILE A 30 3.11 18.21 11.07
N SER A 31 2.35 17.75 10.07
CA SER A 31 1.21 18.48 9.53
C SER A 31 0.16 18.75 10.64
N PRO A 32 -0.39 19.98 10.73
CA PRO A 32 -1.37 20.32 11.77
C PRO A 32 -2.70 19.60 11.60
N GLU A 33 -3.02 19.21 10.36
CA GLU A 33 -4.19 18.43 9.99
C GLU A 33 -3.76 17.14 9.29
N PRO A 34 -4.56 16.06 9.38
CA PRO A 34 -4.28 14.83 8.67
C PRO A 34 -4.40 15.03 7.15
N ILE A 35 -3.47 14.46 6.40
CA ILE A 35 -3.49 14.48 4.93
C ILE A 35 -4.53 13.51 4.39
N ALA A 36 -4.79 12.43 5.11
CA ALA A 36 -5.83 11.45 4.78
C ALA A 36 -6.47 10.89 6.06
N ALA A 37 -7.74 10.53 5.97
CA ALA A 37 -8.48 9.85 7.02
C ALA A 37 -9.25 8.66 6.43
N ALA A 38 -9.17 7.52 7.10
CA ALA A 38 -9.80 6.26 6.71
C ALA A 38 -10.62 5.69 7.89
N SER A 39 -11.16 4.48 7.70
CA SER A 39 -11.92 3.72 8.71
C SER A 39 -11.13 3.53 10.00
N ILE A 40 -9.93 2.97 9.88
CA ILE A 40 -9.14 2.51 11.02
C ILE A 40 -8.12 3.55 11.54
N GLY A 41 -7.91 4.67 10.84
CA GLY A 41 -6.88 5.64 11.22
C GLY A 41 -6.81 6.89 10.36
N GLN A 42 -5.75 7.66 10.59
CA GLN A 42 -5.41 8.91 9.90
C GLN A 42 -3.95 8.92 9.49
N VAL A 43 -3.59 9.71 8.49
CA VAL A 43 -2.22 9.83 8.02
C VAL A 43 -1.76 11.28 8.11
N TYR A 44 -0.62 11.49 8.75
CA TYR A 44 0.06 12.77 8.86
C TYR A 44 1.32 12.77 8.00
N LYS A 45 1.69 13.94 7.49
CA LYS A 45 2.97 14.15 6.82
C LYS A 45 3.92 14.82 7.80
N ALA A 46 5.14 14.32 7.91
CA ALA A 46 6.12 14.84 8.86
C ALA A 46 7.54 14.81 8.28
N HIS A 47 8.43 15.63 8.83
CA HIS A 47 9.86 15.53 8.61
C HIS A 47 10.54 14.99 9.86
N LEU A 48 11.41 14.00 9.71
CA LEU A 48 12.34 13.60 10.75
C LEU A 48 13.40 14.68 10.95
N HIS A 49 14.04 14.71 12.12
CA HIS A 49 15.21 15.58 12.35
C HIS A 49 16.39 15.29 11.41
N SER A 50 16.42 14.10 10.77
CA SER A 50 17.37 13.78 9.70
C SER A 50 17.10 14.52 8.38
N GLY A 51 15.91 15.14 8.24
CA GLY A 51 15.41 15.74 6.99
C GLY A 51 14.62 14.76 6.11
N GLU A 52 14.57 13.48 6.45
CA GLU A 52 13.74 12.49 5.73
C GLU A 52 12.25 12.80 5.91
N LEU A 53 11.50 12.76 4.82
CA LEU A 53 10.07 13.00 4.80
C LEU A 53 9.31 11.67 4.97
N VAL A 54 8.33 11.66 5.87
CA VAL A 54 7.62 10.44 6.28
C VAL A 54 6.09 10.64 6.33
N ALA A 55 5.39 9.56 6.06
CA ALA A 55 3.96 9.38 6.35
C ALA A 55 3.82 8.67 7.70
N VAL A 56 3.02 9.23 8.59
CA VAL A 56 2.74 8.68 9.92
C VAL A 56 1.26 8.28 9.96
N LYS A 57 0.95 6.99 9.84
CA LYS A 57 -0.41 6.47 10.02
C LYS A 57 -0.65 6.26 11.52
N VAL A 58 -1.73 6.84 12.04
CA VAL A 58 -2.14 6.76 13.44
C VAL A 58 -3.49 6.09 13.51
N GLN A 59 -3.58 5.01 14.29
CA GLN A 59 -4.80 4.26 14.45
C GLN A 59 -5.84 5.07 15.23
N ARG A 60 -7.12 4.89 14.88
CA ARG A 60 -8.25 5.48 15.58
C ARG A 60 -8.30 4.91 17.01
N PRO A 61 -8.28 5.76 18.05
CA PRO A 61 -8.36 5.30 19.44
C PRO A 61 -9.60 4.45 19.68
N GLY A 62 -9.42 3.30 20.34
CA GLY A 62 -10.53 2.40 20.68
C GLY A 62 -11.07 1.56 19.51
N ILE A 63 -10.44 1.59 18.33
CA ILE A 63 -10.93 0.84 17.16
C ILE A 63 -11.02 -0.67 17.44
N SER A 64 -10.09 -1.24 18.22
CA SER A 64 -10.11 -2.66 18.57
C SER A 64 -11.42 -3.09 19.26
N LEU A 65 -11.98 -2.23 20.12
CA LEU A 65 -13.25 -2.50 20.80
C LEU A 65 -14.44 -2.42 19.84
N LEU A 66 -14.44 -1.41 18.96
CA LEU A 66 -15.45 -1.24 17.93
C LEU A 66 -15.49 -2.46 16.99
N LEU A 67 -14.32 -2.90 16.49
CA LEU A 67 -14.25 -4.05 15.61
C LEU A 67 -14.61 -5.36 16.31
N THR A 68 -14.30 -5.49 17.61
CA THR A 68 -14.72 -6.66 18.39
C THR A 68 -16.24 -6.75 18.50
N LEU A 69 -16.92 -5.62 18.70
CA LEU A 69 -18.38 -5.59 18.71
C LEU A 69 -18.96 -5.96 17.34
N ASP A 70 -18.39 -5.42 16.27
CA ASP A 70 -18.81 -5.75 14.89
C ASP A 70 -18.59 -7.24 14.58
N ALA A 71 -17.43 -7.80 14.97
CA ALA A 71 -17.12 -9.22 14.82
C ALA A 71 -18.12 -10.12 15.56
N LEU A 72 -18.58 -9.72 16.76
CA LEU A 72 -19.63 -10.43 17.50
C LEU A 72 -20.97 -10.38 16.76
N LEU A 73 -21.34 -9.21 16.20
CA LEU A 73 -22.56 -9.08 15.39
C LEU A 73 -22.49 -9.97 14.14
N PHE A 74 -21.36 -10.01 13.44
CA PHE A 74 -21.16 -10.90 12.30
C PHE A 74 -21.31 -12.38 12.69
N HIS A 75 -20.78 -12.79 13.85
CA HIS A 75 -20.96 -14.14 14.37
C HIS A 75 -22.42 -14.45 14.72
N MET A 76 -23.13 -13.51 15.35
CA MET A 76 -24.55 -13.67 15.70
C MET A 76 -25.42 -13.81 14.44
N ILE A 77 -25.19 -12.97 13.43
CA ILE A 77 -25.90 -13.02 12.15
C ILE A 77 -25.59 -14.33 11.42
N GLY A 78 -24.32 -14.74 11.36
CA GLY A 78 -23.92 -16.02 10.77
C GLY A 78 -24.59 -17.22 11.46
N GLY A 79 -24.69 -17.19 12.80
CA GLY A 79 -25.37 -18.21 13.60
C GLY A 79 -26.88 -18.28 13.35
N GLN A 80 -27.55 -17.14 13.17
CA GLN A 80 -28.98 -17.08 12.87
C GLN A 80 -29.29 -17.45 11.41
N LEU A 81 -28.43 -17.07 10.46
CA LEU A 81 -28.53 -17.49 9.05
C LEU A 81 -28.37 -19.00 8.89
N LYS A 82 -27.52 -19.64 9.71
CA LYS A 82 -27.39 -21.10 9.80
C LYS A 82 -28.69 -21.81 10.19
N ARG A 83 -29.60 -21.10 10.88
CA ARG A 83 -30.88 -21.62 11.39
C ARG A 83 -32.03 -21.51 10.39
N PHE A 84 -31.96 -20.54 9.48
CA PHE A 84 -33.02 -20.25 8.50
C PHE A 84 -32.65 -20.59 7.06
N ALA A 85 -31.36 -20.79 6.74
CA ALA A 85 -30.93 -21.15 5.41
C ALA A 85 -30.28 -22.54 5.39
N LYS A 86 -30.56 -23.31 4.34
CA LYS A 86 -29.75 -24.44 3.85
C LYS A 86 -28.41 -23.93 3.26
N ALA A 87 -27.86 -22.88 3.86
CA ALA A 87 -26.64 -22.21 3.43
C ALA A 87 -25.43 -23.01 3.95
N ARG A 88 -24.61 -23.41 2.99
CA ARG A 88 -23.50 -24.35 3.12
C ARG A 88 -22.36 -23.76 3.93
N LYS A 89 -21.35 -24.59 4.25
CA LYS A 89 -20.08 -24.25 4.91
C LYS A 89 -19.46 -22.93 4.42
N ASP A 90 -19.68 -22.59 3.16
CA ASP A 90 -19.16 -21.41 2.45
C ASP A 90 -19.48 -20.07 3.15
N LEU A 91 -20.67 -19.91 3.75
CA LEU A 91 -21.03 -18.68 4.45
C LEU A 91 -20.23 -18.48 5.74
N LEU A 92 -19.99 -19.57 6.48
CA LEU A 92 -19.18 -19.53 7.71
C LEU A 92 -17.71 -19.25 7.39
N VAL A 93 -17.21 -19.81 6.28
CA VAL A 93 -15.86 -19.49 5.79
C VAL A 93 -15.77 -18.01 5.44
N ALA A 94 -16.73 -17.46 4.70
CA ALA A 94 -16.74 -16.04 4.34
C ALA A 94 -16.79 -15.11 5.56
N VAL A 95 -17.62 -15.42 6.57
CA VAL A 95 -17.68 -14.64 7.82
C VAL A 95 -16.36 -14.72 8.58
N ASN A 96 -15.75 -15.90 8.67
CA ASN A 96 -14.46 -16.06 9.35
C ASN A 96 -13.34 -15.28 8.65
N GLU A 97 -13.25 -15.34 7.32
CA GLU A 97 -12.27 -14.57 6.56
C GLU A 97 -12.50 -13.06 6.71
N MET A 98 -13.76 -12.59 6.64
CA MET A 98 -14.09 -11.19 6.87
C MET A 98 -13.66 -10.70 8.25
N VAL A 99 -13.95 -11.47 9.30
CA VAL A 99 -13.52 -11.14 10.67
C VAL A 99 -12.00 -11.17 10.79
N ARG A 100 -11.33 -12.17 10.20
CA ARG A 100 -9.87 -12.28 10.22
C ARG A 100 -9.22 -11.04 9.59
N HIS A 101 -9.71 -10.61 8.44
CA HIS A 101 -9.18 -9.43 7.74
C HIS A 101 -9.40 -8.14 8.53
N MET A 102 -10.55 -7.98 9.19
CA MET A 102 -10.82 -6.83 10.06
C MET A 102 -9.77 -6.68 11.19
N PHE A 103 -9.30 -7.81 11.73
CA PHE A 103 -8.27 -7.81 12.77
C PHE A 103 -6.84 -7.74 12.23
N ASP A 104 -6.57 -8.24 11.02
CA ASP A 104 -5.26 -8.06 10.37
C ASP A 104 -5.02 -6.58 10.03
N GLU A 105 -6.07 -5.84 9.64
CA GLU A 105 -5.99 -4.41 9.28
C GLU A 105 -5.57 -3.49 10.45
N ILE A 106 -5.74 -3.94 11.71
CA ILE A 106 -5.42 -3.11 12.89
C ILE A 106 -4.01 -3.32 13.45
N ASP A 107 -3.25 -4.30 12.97
CA ASP A 107 -1.86 -4.48 13.43
C ASP A 107 -0.89 -3.83 12.45
N TYR A 108 -0.49 -2.59 12.72
CA TYR A 108 0.47 -1.86 11.89
C TYR A 108 1.87 -2.48 11.86
N ILE A 109 2.22 -3.37 12.80
CA ILE A 109 3.45 -4.16 12.71
C ILE A 109 3.30 -5.21 11.61
N LEU A 110 2.12 -5.84 11.50
CA LEU A 110 1.83 -6.80 10.43
C LEU A 110 1.82 -6.10 9.07
N GLU A 111 1.14 -4.95 8.94
CA GLU A 111 1.14 -4.14 7.72
C GLU A 111 2.57 -3.78 7.28
N ALA A 112 3.41 -3.32 8.22
CA ALA A 112 4.81 -3.00 7.94
C ALA A 112 5.64 -4.20 7.44
N ARG A 113 5.47 -5.38 8.06
CA ARG A 113 6.15 -6.61 7.60
C ARG A 113 5.66 -7.04 6.23
N ASN A 114 4.37 -6.91 5.98
CA ASN A 114 3.76 -7.19 4.70
C ASN A 114 4.32 -6.28 3.60
N ALA A 115 4.49 -4.98 3.88
CA ALA A 115 5.11 -4.03 2.98
C ALA A 115 6.54 -4.44 2.61
N GLU A 116 7.39 -4.76 3.60
CA GLU A 116 8.76 -5.20 3.34
C GLU A 116 8.82 -6.52 2.57
N ARG A 117 7.97 -7.50 2.94
CA ARG A 117 7.85 -8.76 2.21
C ARG A 117 7.45 -8.51 0.76
N PHE A 118 6.46 -7.66 0.52
CA PHE A 118 6.01 -7.29 -0.81
C PHE A 118 7.13 -6.62 -1.61
N ALA A 119 7.84 -5.66 -1.01
CA ALA A 119 8.98 -5.00 -1.63
C ALA A 119 10.07 -6.01 -2.02
N SER A 120 10.42 -6.95 -1.13
CA SER A 120 11.44 -7.96 -1.40
C SER A 120 11.09 -8.91 -2.55
N LEU A 121 9.80 -9.12 -2.80
CA LEU A 121 9.30 -10.04 -3.82
C LEU A 121 9.08 -9.33 -5.17
N TYR A 122 8.57 -8.10 -5.14
CA TYR A 122 8.00 -7.45 -6.33
C TYR A 122 8.63 -6.12 -6.71
N SER A 123 9.43 -5.47 -5.86
CA SER A 123 10.09 -4.22 -6.24
C SER A 123 11.30 -4.46 -7.14
N ASP A 124 11.41 -3.63 -8.19
CA ASP A 124 12.47 -3.72 -9.19
C ASP A 124 13.78 -3.01 -8.78
N CYS A 125 13.99 -2.77 -7.48
CA CYS A 125 15.23 -2.16 -6.99
C CYS A 125 16.18 -3.25 -6.46
N PRO A 126 17.25 -3.62 -7.20
CA PRO A 126 18.22 -4.59 -6.73
C PRO A 126 19.13 -3.93 -5.67
N SER A 127 19.05 -4.38 -4.42
CA SER A 127 20.15 -4.17 -3.45
C SER A 127 21.37 -5.04 -3.76
N ASN A 128 21.26 -5.96 -4.72
CA ASN A 128 22.34 -6.81 -5.18
C ASN A 128 22.16 -7.04 -6.68
N GLY A 129 23.13 -6.60 -7.50
CA GLY A 129 23.07 -6.45 -8.97
C GLY A 129 22.78 -7.69 -9.82
N TYR A 130 21.71 -8.42 -9.52
CA TYR A 130 21.11 -9.41 -10.40
C TYR A 130 20.10 -8.70 -11.29
N LEU A 131 20.33 -8.81 -12.60
CA LEU A 131 19.44 -8.39 -13.66
C LEU A 131 18.02 -8.92 -13.40
N CYS A 132 17.04 -8.03 -13.28
CA CYS A 132 15.65 -8.43 -13.50
C CYS A 132 15.56 -9.08 -14.88
N PRO A 133 14.99 -10.30 -15.02
CA PRO A 133 14.93 -11.01 -16.30
C PRO A 133 14.05 -10.30 -17.35
N TYR A 134 13.41 -9.19 -17.01
CA TYR A 134 12.40 -8.53 -17.83
C TYR A 134 12.89 -7.40 -18.74
N ASN A 135 14.21 -7.23 -18.92
CA ASN A 135 14.72 -6.30 -19.94
C ASN A 135 14.67 -6.83 -21.39
N VAL A 136 14.12 -8.04 -21.64
CA VAL A 136 14.22 -8.69 -22.96
C VAL A 136 12.97 -8.57 -23.84
N LEU A 137 11.79 -8.15 -23.35
CA LEU A 137 10.56 -8.21 -24.17
C LEU A 137 9.77 -6.92 -24.39
N MET A 138 10.22 -5.76 -23.89
CA MET A 138 9.63 -4.46 -24.26
C MET A 138 10.51 -3.70 -25.27
N SER A 139 10.90 -4.40 -26.33
CA SER A 139 11.58 -3.84 -27.51
C SER A 139 10.61 -3.72 -28.69
N THR A 140 9.45 -3.10 -28.49
CA THR A 140 8.66 -2.59 -29.61
C THR A 140 7.96 -1.30 -29.21
N ALA A 141 8.63 -0.20 -29.60
CA ALA A 141 8.07 1.08 -30.03
C ALA A 141 6.78 1.59 -29.34
N HIS A 142 6.92 2.61 -28.49
CA HIS A 142 6.16 3.87 -28.58
C HIS A 142 6.86 4.91 -27.69
N GLY A 143 7.93 5.52 -28.20
CA GLY A 143 8.54 6.68 -27.55
C GLY A 143 7.64 7.89 -27.75
N GLN A 144 6.88 8.29 -26.73
CA GLN A 144 6.31 9.63 -26.70
C GLN A 144 7.44 10.63 -26.41
N THR A 145 7.76 11.45 -27.41
CA THR A 145 8.66 12.59 -27.29
C THR A 145 7.97 13.67 -26.45
N CYS A 146 8.41 13.85 -25.21
CA CYS A 146 8.18 15.11 -24.52
C CYS A 146 9.11 16.16 -25.14
N ASN A 147 8.54 17.06 -25.95
CA ASN A 147 9.24 18.20 -26.52
C ASN A 147 9.64 19.16 -25.38
N GLN A 148 10.86 19.02 -24.88
CA GLN A 148 11.57 20.14 -24.29
C GLN A 148 12.37 20.80 -25.42
N ASN A 149 11.99 22.03 -25.78
CA ASN A 149 12.80 22.88 -26.65
C ASN A 149 14.15 23.11 -25.97
N SER A 150 15.18 22.37 -26.37
CA SER A 150 16.57 22.72 -26.16
C SER A 150 17.36 22.24 -27.36
N LYS A 151 17.80 23.22 -28.16
CA LYS A 151 18.88 23.05 -29.12
C LYS A 151 20.13 22.77 -28.29
N ASP A 152 20.62 21.55 -28.33
CA ASP A 152 22.04 21.18 -28.42
C ASP A 152 22.19 19.67 -28.24
N GLY A 153 23.22 19.13 -28.88
CA GLY A 153 23.37 17.73 -29.23
C GLY A 153 23.56 16.74 -28.07
N ILE A 154 23.33 15.46 -28.44
CA ILE A 154 23.67 14.25 -27.69
C ILE A 154 22.85 14.06 -26.40
N THR A 155 21.58 13.71 -26.54
CA THR A 155 20.76 13.23 -25.43
C THR A 155 20.99 11.74 -25.20
N ASN A 156 21.80 11.41 -24.19
CA ASN A 156 21.72 10.10 -23.53
C ASN A 156 20.27 9.94 -23.05
N LYS A 157 19.49 9.06 -23.70
CA LYS A 157 18.17 8.64 -23.22
C LYS A 157 18.34 7.97 -21.85
N THR A 158 18.25 8.73 -20.78
CA THR A 158 17.98 8.19 -19.45
C THR A 158 16.61 7.53 -19.53
N LYS A 159 16.58 6.20 -19.64
CA LYS A 159 15.35 5.41 -19.46
C LYS A 159 14.77 5.82 -18.10
N ASN A 160 13.53 6.31 -18.07
CA ASN A 160 12.81 6.41 -16.81
C ASN A 160 12.72 5.01 -16.21
N ALA A 161 13.13 4.88 -14.95
CA ALA A 161 13.06 3.62 -14.24
C ALA A 161 11.59 3.25 -14.02
N SER A 162 11.21 2.06 -14.46
CA SER A 162 9.84 1.54 -14.39
C SER A 162 9.81 0.34 -13.44
N GLY A 163 8.80 0.26 -12.59
CA GLY A 163 8.67 -0.88 -11.67
C GLY A 163 7.78 -0.59 -10.48
N ILE A 164 7.77 -1.52 -9.54
CA ILE A 164 6.96 -1.43 -8.31
C ILE A 164 7.75 -0.75 -7.19
N LYS A 165 7.19 0.30 -6.59
CA LYS A 165 7.77 1.01 -5.43
C LYS A 165 6.92 0.74 -4.18
N VAL A 166 7.61 0.47 -3.08
CA VAL A 166 7.03 0.37 -1.74
C VAL A 166 7.76 1.35 -0.83
N PRO A 167 7.05 2.10 0.04
CA PRO A 167 7.67 2.94 1.04
C PRO A 167 8.63 2.16 1.94
N LYS A 168 9.82 2.72 2.21
CA LYS A 168 10.69 2.22 3.29
C LYS A 168 9.97 2.37 4.63
N ILE A 169 10.02 1.33 5.47
CA ILE A 169 9.48 1.36 6.84
C ILE A 169 10.52 1.91 7.83
N TYR A 170 10.09 2.76 8.76
CA TYR A 170 10.91 3.26 9.86
C TYR A 170 10.59 2.50 11.15
N TRP A 171 11.15 1.30 11.30
CA TRP A 171 10.85 0.39 12.42
C TRP A 171 11.05 0.99 13.82
N GLY A 172 12.02 1.89 13.99
CA GLY A 172 12.21 2.61 15.26
C GLY A 172 10.97 3.41 15.69
N LEU A 173 10.18 3.85 14.72
CA LEU A 173 8.99 4.70 14.86
C LEU A 173 7.69 3.97 14.47
N THR A 174 7.70 2.64 14.46
CA THR A 174 6.54 1.81 14.14
C THR A 174 6.17 0.90 15.32
N ARG A 175 4.89 0.89 15.68
CA ARG A 175 4.27 0.08 16.74
C ARG A 175 2.90 -0.40 16.26
N LYS A 176 2.11 -1.03 17.15
CA LYS A 176 0.81 -1.61 16.77
C LYS A 176 -0.21 -0.57 16.32
N ALA A 177 -0.19 0.63 16.91
CA ALA A 177 -1.14 1.70 16.61
C ALA A 177 -0.52 2.89 15.85
N VAL A 178 0.78 2.84 15.51
CA VAL A 178 1.49 3.87 14.74
C VAL A 178 2.38 3.24 13.68
N LEU A 179 2.18 3.57 12.41
CA LEU A 179 3.03 3.15 11.29
C LEU A 179 3.77 4.36 10.72
N THR A 180 5.10 4.34 10.75
CA THR A 180 5.93 5.35 10.09
C THR A 180 6.60 4.77 8.86
N MET A 181 6.38 5.40 7.71
CA MET A 181 6.93 4.97 6.42
C MET A 181 7.39 6.16 5.57
N GLU A 182 8.22 5.91 4.57
CA GLU A 182 8.68 6.90 3.59
C GLU A 182 7.49 7.63 2.96
N TRP A 183 7.55 8.97 2.96
CA TRP A 183 6.59 9.74 2.18
C TRP A 183 6.93 9.60 0.70
N LEU A 184 5.95 9.17 -0.09
CA LEU A 184 6.07 9.07 -1.53
C LEU A 184 5.14 10.10 -2.18
N ASP A 185 5.71 10.99 -2.98
CA ASP A 185 4.92 11.90 -3.82
C ASP A 185 4.38 11.16 -5.04
N GLY A 186 3.07 11.31 -5.26
CA GLY A 186 2.32 10.49 -6.18
C GLY A 186 1.30 11.25 -7.00
N ILE A 187 1.15 10.84 -8.25
CA ILE A 187 0.07 11.25 -9.14
C ILE A 187 -0.94 10.10 -9.20
N LYS A 188 -2.19 10.38 -8.83
CA LYS A 188 -3.27 9.39 -8.93
C LYS A 188 -3.36 8.86 -10.36
N LEU A 189 -3.52 7.54 -10.51
CA LEU A 189 -3.61 6.91 -11.83
C LEU A 189 -4.83 7.40 -12.65
N THR A 190 -5.84 7.95 -11.99
CA THR A 190 -7.03 8.54 -12.61
C THR A 190 -6.82 9.99 -13.08
N ASP A 191 -5.73 10.65 -12.68
CA ASP A 191 -5.45 12.05 -13.07
C ASP A 191 -4.61 12.08 -14.34
N GLU A 192 -5.28 11.94 -15.49
CA GLU A 192 -4.61 11.98 -16.80
C GLU A 192 -3.85 13.28 -17.06
N THR A 193 -4.32 14.41 -16.52
CA THR A 193 -3.73 15.72 -16.79
C THR A 193 -2.38 15.83 -16.08
N ALA A 194 -2.33 15.42 -14.82
CA ALA A 194 -1.09 15.37 -14.06
C ALA A 194 -0.11 14.34 -14.65
N LEU A 195 -0.58 13.16 -15.07
CA LEU A 195 0.26 12.14 -15.72
C LEU A 195 0.89 12.66 -17.02
N LYS A 196 0.10 13.30 -17.89
CA LYS A 196 0.59 13.92 -19.13
C LYS A 196 1.62 15.01 -18.85
N LYS A 197 1.37 15.85 -17.84
CA LYS A 197 2.31 16.91 -17.42
C LYS A 197 3.63 16.34 -16.90
N ALA A 198 3.58 15.20 -16.22
CA ALA A 198 4.75 14.48 -15.72
C ALA A 198 5.42 13.59 -16.78
N CYS A 199 4.96 13.62 -18.04
CA CYS A 199 5.47 12.76 -19.12
C CYS A 199 5.38 11.26 -18.80
N LEU A 200 4.35 10.86 -18.04
CA LEU A 200 4.13 9.46 -17.64
C LEU A 200 3.12 8.79 -18.56
N ASN A 201 3.45 7.57 -18.98
CA ASN A 201 2.57 6.74 -19.77
C ASN A 201 1.66 5.91 -18.85
N GLN A 202 0.38 6.27 -18.78
CA GLN A 202 -0.62 5.59 -17.96
C GLN A 202 -0.73 4.10 -18.30
N ARG A 203 -0.57 3.73 -19.58
CA ARG A 203 -0.64 2.33 -20.01
C ARG A 203 0.51 1.51 -19.47
N GLU A 204 1.72 2.06 -19.45
CA GLU A 204 2.89 1.39 -18.86
C GLU A 204 2.70 1.15 -17.36
N LEU A 205 2.11 2.11 -16.63
CA LEU A 205 1.80 1.96 -15.20
C LEU A 205 0.73 0.88 -14.97
N ILE A 206 -0.30 0.81 -15.82
CA ILE A 206 -1.30 -0.25 -15.77
C ILE A 206 -0.64 -1.62 -16.06
N ASP A 207 0.21 -1.70 -17.08
CA ASP A 207 0.92 -2.93 -17.44
C ASP A 207 1.82 -3.41 -16.28
N GLN A 208 2.50 -2.50 -15.58
CA GLN A 208 3.25 -2.82 -14.35
C GLN A 208 2.34 -3.42 -13.26
N GLY A 209 1.19 -2.80 -13.00
CA GLY A 209 0.24 -3.28 -12.00
C GLY A 209 -0.37 -4.64 -12.35
N VAL A 210 -0.76 -4.84 -13.60
CA VAL A 210 -1.30 -6.11 -14.10
C VAL A 210 -0.24 -7.20 -13.99
N TYR A 211 0.99 -6.94 -14.42
CA TYR A 211 2.09 -7.90 -14.32
C TYR A 211 2.39 -8.27 -12.87
N CYS A 212 2.49 -7.28 -11.98
CA CYS A 212 2.67 -7.50 -10.55
C CYS A 212 1.55 -8.39 -9.98
N SER A 213 0.30 -8.10 -10.32
CA SER A 213 -0.87 -8.87 -9.86
C SER A 213 -0.87 -10.31 -10.36
N LEU A 214 -0.52 -10.54 -11.63
CA LEU A 214 -0.37 -11.90 -12.18
C LEU A 214 0.77 -12.67 -11.50
N ARG A 215 1.90 -12.02 -11.23
CA ARG A 215 3.04 -12.63 -10.54
C ARG A 215 2.68 -13.01 -9.10
N GLN A 216 1.90 -12.19 -8.42
CA GLN A 216 1.36 -12.51 -7.09
C GLN A 216 0.51 -13.77 -7.12
N LEU A 217 -0.39 -13.92 -8.09
CA LEU A 217 -1.33 -15.03 -8.16
C LEU A 217 -0.71 -16.34 -8.68
N LEU A 218 0.11 -16.24 -9.72
CA LEU A 218 0.57 -17.40 -10.50
C LEU A 218 1.96 -17.88 -10.07
N ASP A 219 2.89 -16.97 -9.80
CA ASP A 219 4.31 -17.29 -9.58
C ASP A 219 4.69 -17.39 -8.10
N VAL A 220 4.46 -16.31 -7.34
CA VAL A 220 4.94 -16.21 -5.96
C VAL A 220 3.92 -16.72 -4.96
N GLY A 221 2.66 -16.29 -5.08
CA GLY A 221 1.57 -16.64 -4.19
C GLY A 221 1.33 -15.68 -3.04
N PHE A 222 2.18 -14.67 -2.82
CA PHE A 222 1.93 -13.64 -1.80
C PHE A 222 1.18 -12.46 -2.44
N PHE A 223 -0.11 -12.34 -2.20
CA PHE A 223 -0.98 -11.44 -2.97
C PHE A 223 -1.61 -10.35 -2.11
N HIS A 224 -1.87 -9.21 -2.75
CA HIS A 224 -2.61 -8.09 -2.20
C HIS A 224 -4.11 -8.33 -2.42
N ALA A 225 -4.87 -8.46 -1.33
CA ALA A 225 -6.27 -8.86 -1.40
C ALA A 225 -7.22 -7.69 -1.71
N ASP A 226 -6.81 -6.44 -1.45
CA ASP A 226 -7.60 -5.24 -1.78
C ASP A 226 -6.79 -4.12 -2.45
N PRO A 227 -6.33 -4.28 -3.71
CA PRO A 227 -5.55 -3.26 -4.40
C PRO A 227 -6.45 -2.12 -4.92
N HIS A 228 -7.10 -1.40 -4.00
CA HIS A 228 -7.96 -0.27 -4.32
C HIS A 228 -7.17 0.85 -5.02
N PRO A 229 -7.71 1.52 -6.06
CA PRO A 229 -7.00 2.59 -6.77
C PRO A 229 -6.52 3.75 -5.90
N GLY A 230 -7.12 3.95 -4.72
CA GLY A 230 -6.69 4.95 -3.74
C GLY A 230 -5.33 4.64 -3.09
N ASN A 231 -4.91 3.38 -3.10
CA ASN A 231 -3.64 2.92 -2.52
C ASN A 231 -2.52 2.80 -3.57
N LEU A 232 -2.80 3.20 -4.81
CA LEU A 232 -1.89 3.14 -5.95
C LEU A 232 -1.70 4.52 -6.58
N PHE A 233 -0.46 4.88 -6.87
CA PHE A 233 -0.16 6.07 -7.66
C PHE A 233 1.14 5.94 -8.44
N ALA A 234 1.29 6.80 -9.42
CA ALA A 234 2.53 6.93 -10.17
C ALA A 234 3.47 7.90 -9.47
N THR A 235 4.71 7.49 -9.25
CA THR A 235 5.76 8.44 -8.86
C THR A 235 6.17 9.27 -10.09
N SER A 236 6.72 10.46 -9.87
CA SER A 236 7.28 11.29 -10.95
C SER A 236 8.41 10.60 -11.72
N SER A 237 9.06 9.61 -11.10
CA SER A 237 10.10 8.77 -11.70
C SER A 237 9.59 7.62 -12.58
N GLY A 238 8.28 7.35 -12.59
CA GLY A 238 7.67 6.31 -13.44
C GLY A 238 7.45 4.96 -12.76
N PHE A 239 7.57 4.89 -11.42
CA PHE A 239 7.21 3.70 -10.65
C PHE A 239 5.73 3.70 -10.28
N LEU A 240 5.13 2.52 -10.23
CA LEU A 240 3.83 2.29 -9.59
C LEU A 240 4.05 2.03 -8.11
N ALA A 241 3.61 2.96 -7.25
CA ALA A 241 3.76 2.88 -5.82
C ALA A 241 2.52 2.25 -5.14
N TYR A 242 2.77 1.35 -4.18
CA TYR A 242 1.75 0.73 -3.31
C TYR A 242 1.92 1.28 -1.88
N LEU A 243 0.82 1.71 -1.24
CA LEU A 243 0.86 2.31 0.11
C LEU A 243 0.23 1.48 1.24
N ASP A 244 -0.67 0.57 0.89
CA ASP A 244 -1.45 -0.18 1.87
C ASP A 244 -1.07 -1.64 1.76
N PHE A 245 -0.83 -2.28 2.89
CA PHE A 245 -0.48 -3.70 2.97
C PHE A 245 -1.21 -4.37 4.15
N GLY A 246 -2.32 -3.78 4.60
CA GLY A 246 -3.15 -4.31 5.69
C GLY A 246 -3.85 -5.61 5.28
N MET A 247 -4.14 -5.77 3.98
CA MET A 247 -4.80 -6.96 3.44
C MET A 247 -3.89 -7.74 2.49
N MET A 248 -3.07 -8.62 3.06
CA MET A 248 -2.23 -9.55 2.30
C MET A 248 -2.57 -11.01 2.61
N GLY A 249 -2.34 -11.89 1.65
CA GLY A 249 -2.56 -13.33 1.80
C GLY A 249 -1.54 -14.18 1.07
N ASP A 250 -1.55 -15.47 1.38
CA ASP A 250 -0.71 -16.48 0.74
C ASP A 250 -1.58 -17.51 -0.01
N ILE A 251 -1.24 -17.79 -1.27
CA ILE A 251 -1.82 -18.85 -2.09
C ILE A 251 -0.83 -20.01 -2.15
N PRO A 252 -1.16 -21.16 -1.54
CA PRO A 252 -0.32 -22.35 -1.61
C PRO A 252 -0.06 -22.77 -3.06
N ARG A 253 1.17 -23.26 -3.32
CA ARG A 253 1.63 -23.62 -4.67
C ARG A 253 0.68 -24.57 -5.42
N HIS A 254 0.06 -25.53 -4.75
CA HIS A 254 -0.84 -26.49 -5.39
C HIS A 254 -2.10 -25.84 -5.97
N TYR A 255 -2.62 -24.77 -5.35
CA TYR A 255 -3.70 -23.98 -5.94
C TYR A 255 -3.22 -23.17 -7.16
N ARG A 256 -1.99 -22.66 -7.13
CA ARG A 256 -1.41 -21.88 -8.24
C ARG A 256 -1.18 -22.71 -9.49
N VAL A 257 -0.71 -23.95 -9.34
CA VAL A 257 -0.53 -24.88 -10.48
C VAL A 257 -1.87 -25.15 -11.16
N GLY A 258 -2.96 -25.29 -10.40
CA GLY A 258 -4.30 -25.45 -10.93
C GLY A 258 -4.80 -24.25 -11.75
N LEU A 259 -4.37 -23.03 -11.42
CA LEU A 259 -4.72 -21.82 -12.17
C LEU A 259 -3.97 -21.69 -13.50
N ILE A 260 -2.80 -22.33 -13.63
CA ILE A 260 -1.96 -22.27 -14.83
C ILE A 260 -2.33 -23.39 -15.83
N GLN A 261 -2.86 -24.50 -15.35
CA GLN A 261 -3.16 -25.70 -16.15
C GLN A 261 -4.56 -25.70 -16.82
N VAL A 262 -5.24 -24.54 -16.87
CA VAL A 262 -6.55 -24.39 -17.52
C VAL A 262 -6.40 -24.18 -19.03
#